data_AF-A0A1C5FY09-F1
#
_entry.id   AF-A0A1C5FY09-F1
#
_cell.length_a   1.000
_cell.length_b   1.000
_cell.length_c   1.000
_cell.angle_alpha   90.00
_cell.angle_beta   90.00
_cell.angle_gamma   90.00
#
_symmetry.space_group_name_H-M   'P 1'
#
loop_
_entity.id
_entity.type
_entity.pdbx_description
1 polymer ?
#
loop_
_entity_poly.entity_id
_entity_poly.type
_entity_poly.pdbx_seq_one_letter_code
_entity_poly.pdbx_strand_id
1 'polypeptide(L)'
;MCLVHEGMHLNLFVADKVYGTFTLPSNALEAEERRALSAVKIGQRRPLDKAFHAAIVTVPLMFMQDRSGVTTLVDLYTESLRDACEDLKKQRRIFTQYGQMLLDELCEFAKQIDLAQVARAISGKEYAGYRTWPPDAA
;
A
#
# COMPACT_ATOMS: atom_id res chain seq x y z
N MET A 1 17.64 6.92 -2.21
CA MET A 1 18.05 5.80 -3.10
C MET A 1 16.91 5.49 -4.06
N CYS A 2 16.98 6.01 -5.30
CA CYS A 2 15.91 5.90 -6.31
C CYS A 2 15.56 4.44 -6.64
N LEU A 3 16.56 3.55 -6.69
CA LEU A 3 16.37 2.15 -7.10
C LEU A 3 15.45 1.35 -6.18
N VAL A 4 15.48 1.56 -4.87
CA VAL A 4 14.58 0.85 -3.93
C VAL A 4 13.14 1.34 -4.08
N HIS A 5 12.96 2.64 -4.26
CA HIS A 5 11.65 3.23 -4.52
C HIS A 5 11.05 2.68 -5.82
N GLU A 6 11.80 2.74 -6.93
CA GLU A 6 11.35 2.22 -8.23
C GLU A 6 11.15 0.69 -8.21
N GLY A 7 11.98 -0.05 -7.45
CA GLY A 7 11.79 -1.47 -7.22
C GLY A 7 10.45 -1.78 -6.54
N MET A 8 10.00 -0.95 -5.60
CA MET A 8 8.68 -1.09 -5.00
C MET A 8 7.56 -0.82 -6.01
N HIS A 9 7.68 0.24 -6.79
CA HIS A 9 6.73 0.55 -7.86
C HIS A 9 6.58 -0.63 -8.83
N LEU A 10 7.70 -1.22 -9.26
CA LEU A 10 7.71 -2.38 -10.13
C LEU A 10 7.07 -3.60 -9.47
N ASN A 11 7.39 -3.89 -8.21
CA ASN A 11 6.82 -5.02 -7.49
C ASN A 11 5.30 -4.90 -7.34
N LEU A 12 4.77 -3.71 -7.04
CA LEU A 12 3.33 -3.47 -6.98
C LEU A 12 2.67 -3.70 -8.34
N PHE A 13 3.29 -3.21 -9.42
CA PHE A 13 2.79 -3.44 -10.76
C PHE A 13 2.78 -4.93 -11.13
N VAL A 14 3.86 -5.65 -10.88
CA VAL A 14 3.95 -7.10 -11.17
C VAL A 14 2.97 -7.88 -10.32
N ALA A 15 2.86 -7.59 -9.02
CA ALA A 15 1.91 -8.25 -8.13
C ALA A 15 0.47 -8.04 -8.58
N ASP A 16 0.10 -6.83 -9.01
CA ASP A 16 -1.22 -6.56 -9.59
C ASP A 16 -1.46 -7.38 -10.87
N LYS A 17 -0.46 -7.52 -11.74
CA LYS A 17 -0.59 -8.32 -12.98
C LYS A 17 -0.71 -9.82 -12.73
N VAL A 18 -0.07 -10.34 -11.68
CA VAL A 18 -0.07 -11.78 -11.38
C VAL A 18 -1.29 -12.17 -10.55
N TYR A 19 -1.62 -11.40 -9.51
CA TYR A 19 -2.65 -11.77 -8.53
C TYR A 19 -3.96 -11.01 -8.71
N GLY A 20 -3.94 -9.85 -9.38
CA GLY A 20 -5.09 -8.96 -9.53
C GLY A 20 -5.44 -8.26 -8.22
N THR A 21 -5.29 -6.93 -8.14
CA THR A 21 -5.64 -6.16 -6.93
C THR A 21 -7.11 -5.77 -6.90
N PHE A 22 -7.69 -5.51 -8.07
CA PHE A 22 -9.04 -4.99 -8.22
C PHE A 22 -9.92 -5.93 -9.05
N THR A 23 -11.21 -5.98 -8.74
CA THR A 23 -12.23 -6.73 -9.51
C THR A 23 -12.67 -5.99 -10.77
N LEU A 24 -12.27 -4.73 -10.93
CA LEU A 24 -12.60 -3.86 -12.05
C LEU A 24 -11.35 -3.54 -12.89
N PRO A 25 -11.52 -3.34 -14.22
CA PRO A 25 -10.44 -2.88 -15.08
C PRO A 25 -10.02 -1.43 -14.74
N SER A 26 -8.78 -1.06 -15.09
CA SER A 26 -8.18 0.22 -14.72
C SER A 26 -9.00 1.45 -15.13
N ASN A 27 -9.63 1.44 -16.31
CA ASN A 27 -10.47 2.56 -16.77
C ASN A 27 -11.71 2.77 -15.86
N ALA A 28 -12.29 1.70 -15.32
CA ALA A 28 -13.43 1.81 -14.41
C ALA A 28 -13.03 2.37 -13.04
N LEU A 29 -11.78 2.18 -12.63
CA LEU A 29 -11.22 2.70 -11.37
C LEU A 29 -10.99 4.22 -11.39
N GLU A 30 -11.04 4.85 -12.56
CA GLU A 30 -10.86 6.30 -12.72
C GLU A 30 -12.12 7.12 -12.44
N ALA A 31 -13.28 6.46 -12.37
CA ALA A 31 -14.56 7.13 -12.17
C ALA A 31 -14.61 7.91 -10.85
N GLU A 32 -15.28 9.06 -10.87
CA GLU A 32 -15.28 10.03 -9.78
C GLU A 32 -15.78 9.41 -8.46
N GLU A 33 -16.82 8.56 -8.53
CA GLU A 33 -17.42 7.88 -7.38
C GLU A 33 -16.50 6.84 -6.71
N ARG A 34 -15.42 6.44 -7.40
CA ARG A 34 -14.42 5.49 -6.89
C ARG A 34 -13.13 6.15 -6.44
N ARG A 35 -12.94 7.44 -6.72
CA ARG A 35 -11.72 8.15 -6.32
C ARG A 35 -11.56 8.14 -4.82
N ALA A 36 -10.31 8.06 -4.34
CA ALA A 36 -9.98 8.04 -2.93
C ALA A 36 -8.86 9.04 -2.59
N LEU A 37 -8.75 9.43 -1.33
CA LEU A 37 -7.68 10.29 -0.83
C LEU A 37 -6.29 9.69 -1.08
N SER A 38 -5.33 10.54 -1.44
CA SER A 38 -3.94 10.15 -1.65
C SER A 38 -3.09 10.43 -0.41
N ALA A 39 -2.34 9.42 0.05
CA ALA A 39 -1.41 9.59 1.17
C ALA A 39 -0.23 10.54 0.85
N VAL A 40 0.20 10.62 -0.41
CA VAL A 40 1.33 11.48 -0.85
C VAL A 40 0.89 12.84 -1.40
N LYS A 41 -0.25 12.90 -2.10
CA LYS A 41 -0.85 14.16 -2.58
C LYS A 41 -1.94 14.58 -1.60
N ILE A 42 -1.52 15.04 -0.43
CA ILE A 42 -2.39 15.33 0.72
C ILE A 42 -3.56 16.23 0.31
N GLY A 43 -4.77 15.84 0.70
CA GLY A 43 -6.03 16.54 0.36
C GLY A 43 -6.56 16.29 -1.06
N GLN A 44 -5.82 15.58 -1.93
CA GLN A 44 -6.28 15.28 -3.29
C GLN A 44 -6.89 13.89 -3.39
N ARG A 45 -8.07 13.82 -4.03
CA ARG A 45 -8.67 12.54 -4.46
C ARG A 45 -8.10 12.14 -5.82
N ARG A 46 -7.81 10.85 -6.00
CA ARG A 46 -7.23 10.27 -7.22
C ARG A 46 -7.97 8.99 -7.59
N PRO A 47 -7.85 8.52 -8.85
CA PRO A 47 -8.29 7.16 -9.23
C PRO A 47 -7.90 6.11 -8.19
N LEU A 48 -8.77 5.13 -7.96
CA LEU A 48 -8.68 4.22 -6.82
C LEU A 48 -7.34 3.47 -6.77
N ASP A 49 -6.90 2.97 -7.92
CA ASP A 49 -5.60 2.32 -8.12
C ASP A 49 -4.44 3.24 -7.75
N LYS A 50 -4.46 4.50 -8.22
CA LYS A 50 -3.41 5.49 -7.96
C LYS A 50 -3.39 5.94 -6.50
N ALA A 51 -4.54 5.99 -5.84
CA ALA A 51 -4.65 6.29 -4.42
C ALA A 51 -4.09 5.14 -3.56
N PHE A 52 -4.49 3.89 -3.87
CA PHE A 52 -3.98 2.70 -3.19
C PHE A 52 -2.47 2.53 -3.39
N HIS A 53 -1.98 2.66 -4.62
CA HIS A 53 -0.55 2.64 -4.93
C HIS A 53 0.23 3.67 -4.12
N ALA A 54 -0.25 4.91 -4.08
CA ALA A 54 0.39 5.98 -3.32
C ALA A 54 0.45 5.65 -1.83
N ALA A 55 -0.60 5.05 -1.27
CA ALA A 55 -0.67 4.65 0.13
C ALA A 55 0.27 3.49 0.46
N ILE A 56 0.49 2.52 -0.45
CA ILE A 56 1.51 1.48 -0.21
C ILE A 56 2.92 2.07 -0.26
N VAL A 57 3.20 2.94 -1.24
CA VAL A 57 4.56 3.50 -1.42
C VAL A 57 4.98 4.45 -0.28
N THR A 58 4.06 5.01 0.51
CA THR A 58 4.45 5.78 1.71
C THR A 58 5.16 4.93 2.75
N VAL A 59 4.81 3.65 2.91
CA VAL A 59 5.43 2.76 3.91
C VAL A 59 6.96 2.65 3.73
N PRO A 60 7.49 2.25 2.57
CA PRO A 60 8.94 2.19 2.37
C PRO A 60 9.60 3.58 2.35
N LEU A 61 8.90 4.64 1.94
CA LEU A 61 9.44 6.00 2.01
C LEU A 61 9.67 6.43 3.46
N MET A 62 8.66 6.23 4.32
CA MET A 62 8.74 6.47 5.76
C MET A 62 9.87 5.64 6.37
N PHE A 63 9.93 4.34 6.06
CA PHE A 63 10.97 3.44 6.54
C PHE A 63 12.38 3.86 6.12
N MET A 64 12.62 4.16 4.84
CA MET A 64 13.95 4.55 4.36
C MET A 64 14.44 5.86 4.98
N GLN A 65 13.52 6.80 5.22
CA GLN A 65 13.88 8.06 5.85
C GLN A 65 14.19 7.87 7.35
N ASP A 66 13.36 7.12 8.05
CA ASP A 66 13.59 6.75 9.46
C ASP A 66 14.94 6.05 9.65
N ARG A 67 15.30 5.12 8.76
CA ARG A 67 16.63 4.47 8.75
C ARG A 67 17.79 5.41 8.52
N SER A 68 17.54 6.61 7.99
CA SER A 68 18.53 7.67 7.83
C SER A 68 18.56 8.64 9.02
N GLY A 69 17.79 8.38 10.08
CA GLY A 69 17.67 9.23 11.26
C GLY A 69 16.83 10.49 11.03
N VAL A 70 15.98 10.51 10.00
CA VAL A 70 15.17 11.67 9.61
C VAL A 70 13.69 11.27 9.60
N THR A 71 12.80 12.10 10.15
CA THR A 71 11.38 11.76 10.34
C THR A 71 10.40 12.59 9.50
N THR A 72 10.85 13.56 8.71
CA THR A 72 9.97 14.53 8.02
C THR A 72 8.81 13.89 7.22
N LEU A 73 9.05 12.78 6.51
CA LEU A 73 8.04 12.01 5.77
C LEU A 73 7.20 11.12 6.68
N VAL A 74 7.77 10.63 7.78
CA VAL A 74 7.01 9.92 8.82
C VAL A 74 5.96 10.87 9.40
N ASP A 75 6.40 12.06 9.80
CA ASP A 75 5.53 13.11 10.36
C ASP A 75 4.49 13.56 9.33
N LEU A 76 4.91 13.81 8.09
CA LEU A 76 4.03 14.28 7.01
C LEU A 76 2.98 13.25 6.59
N TYR A 77 3.33 11.97 6.53
CA TYR A 77 2.45 10.94 5.96
C TYR A 77 1.67 10.14 6.99
N THR A 78 1.94 10.25 8.29
CA THR A 78 1.21 9.48 9.30
C THR A 78 -0.29 9.76 9.27
N GLU A 79 -0.68 11.02 9.30
CA GLU A 79 -2.11 11.40 9.26
C GLU A 79 -2.72 11.16 7.88
N SER A 80 -2.03 11.57 6.81
CA SER A 80 -2.56 11.40 5.45
C SER A 80 -2.70 9.94 5.04
N LEU A 81 -1.86 9.03 5.56
CA LEU A 81 -1.99 7.60 5.33
C LEU A 81 -3.21 7.03 6.07
N ARG A 82 -3.48 7.48 7.30
CA ARG A 82 -4.70 7.08 8.04
C ARG A 82 -5.96 7.54 7.31
N ASP A 83 -5.99 8.79 6.86
CA ASP A 83 -7.12 9.34 6.09
C ASP A 83 -7.31 8.59 4.77
N ALA A 84 -6.23 8.29 4.06
CA ALA A 84 -6.27 7.49 2.84
C ALA A 84 -6.81 6.08 3.12
N CYS A 85 -6.35 5.42 4.19
CA CYS A 85 -6.83 4.10 4.59
C CYS A 85 -8.34 4.08 4.87
N GLU A 86 -8.86 5.05 5.62
CA GLU A 86 -10.29 5.15 5.91
C GLU A 86 -11.12 5.43 4.65
N ASP A 87 -10.62 6.24 3.72
CA ASP A 87 -11.33 6.51 2.45
C ASP A 87 -11.26 5.31 1.49
N LEU A 88 -10.13 4.60 1.42
CA LEU A 88 -9.94 3.38 0.63
C LEU A 88 -10.85 2.24 1.10
N LYS A 89 -11.04 2.07 2.42
CA LYS A 89 -11.94 1.06 3.00
C LYS A 89 -13.39 1.20 2.52
N LYS A 90 -13.84 2.41 2.19
CA LYS A 90 -15.18 2.62 1.61
C LYS A 90 -15.36 1.90 0.27
N GLN A 91 -14.26 1.65 -0.44
CA GLN A 91 -14.22 0.93 -1.71
C GLN A 91 -13.77 -0.53 -1.56
N ARG A 92 -13.64 -1.06 -0.34
CA ARG A 92 -13.08 -2.40 -0.06
C ARG A 92 -13.66 -3.53 -0.92
N ARG A 93 -14.95 -3.46 -1.27
CA ARG A 93 -15.64 -4.43 -2.15
C ARG A 93 -15.12 -4.49 -3.60
N ILE A 94 -14.40 -3.46 -4.05
CA ILE A 94 -13.81 -3.37 -5.39
C ILE A 94 -12.45 -4.09 -5.44
N PHE A 95 -11.84 -4.33 -4.28
CA PHE A 95 -10.60 -5.11 -4.19
C PHE A 95 -10.92 -6.61 -4.31
N THR A 96 -10.04 -7.36 -4.97
CA THR A 96 -10.05 -8.83 -4.94
C THR A 96 -9.75 -9.33 -3.51
N GLN A 97 -9.81 -10.63 -3.27
CA GLN A 97 -9.38 -11.17 -1.97
C GLN A 97 -7.93 -10.81 -1.64
N TYR A 98 -7.03 -10.90 -2.64
CA TYR A 98 -5.64 -10.47 -2.50
C TYR A 98 -5.53 -8.97 -2.21
N GLY A 99 -6.25 -8.12 -2.97
CA GLY A 99 -6.25 -6.69 -2.74
C GLY A 99 -6.82 -6.29 -1.37
N GLN A 100 -7.82 -7.01 -0.87
CA GLN A 100 -8.39 -6.80 0.45
C GLN A 100 -7.40 -7.13 1.56
N MET A 101 -6.67 -8.23 1.43
CA MET A 101 -5.58 -8.59 2.36
C MET A 101 -4.54 -7.46 2.43
N LEU A 102 -4.06 -6.97 1.28
CA LEU A 102 -3.11 -5.86 1.23
C LEU A 102 -3.67 -4.56 1.83
N LEU A 103 -4.93 -4.23 1.55
CA LEU A 103 -5.60 -3.05 2.11
C LEU A 103 -5.70 -3.16 3.63
N ASP A 104 -6.10 -4.31 4.15
CA ASP A 104 -6.27 -4.53 5.58
C ASP A 104 -4.90 -4.45 6.31
N GLU A 105 -3.84 -5.06 5.76
CA GLU A 105 -2.47 -4.95 6.30
C GLU A 105 -1.96 -3.51 6.29
N LEU A 106 -2.16 -2.78 5.19
CA LEU A 106 -1.78 -1.37 5.08
C LEU A 106 -2.52 -0.50 6.11
N CYS A 107 -3.82 -0.75 6.28
CA CYS A 107 -4.64 -0.03 7.24
C CYS A 107 -4.28 -0.36 8.69
N GLU A 108 -3.83 -1.59 8.97
CA GLU A 108 -3.32 -1.95 10.28
C GLU A 108 -1.99 -1.23 10.57
N PHE A 109 -1.07 -1.21 9.60
CA PHE A 109 0.16 -0.44 9.70
C PHE A 109 -0.13 1.05 9.99
N ALA A 110 -1.09 1.66 9.27
CA ALA A 110 -1.44 3.06 9.44
C ALA A 110 -1.91 3.44 10.86
N LYS A 111 -2.42 2.49 11.65
CA LYS A 111 -2.84 2.75 13.04
C LYS A 111 -1.65 3.07 13.94
N GLN A 112 -0.53 2.38 13.77
CA GLN A 112 0.58 2.43 14.73
C GLN A 112 1.93 2.86 14.13
N ILE A 113 2.08 2.85 12.80
CA ILE A 113 3.35 3.15 12.08
C ILE A 113 4.53 2.38 12.70
N ASP A 114 4.40 1.05 12.82
CA ASP A 114 5.47 0.19 13.35
C ASP A 114 6.53 -0.08 12.26
N LEU A 115 7.53 0.81 12.18
CA LEU A 115 8.64 0.67 11.24
C LEU A 115 9.59 -0.49 11.61
N ALA A 116 9.55 -0.98 12.85
CA ALA A 116 10.28 -2.19 13.24
C ALA A 116 9.62 -3.43 12.65
N GLN A 117 8.29 -3.46 12.54
CA GLN A 117 7.58 -4.50 11.79
C GLN A 117 8.00 -4.51 10.31
N VAL A 118 8.16 -3.35 9.67
CA VAL A 118 8.66 -3.26 8.28
C VAL A 118 10.06 -3.86 8.17
N ALA A 119 10.97 -3.55 9.11
CA ALA A 119 12.29 -4.16 9.16
C ALA A 119 12.22 -5.70 9.28
N ARG A 120 11.36 -6.21 10.16
CA ARG A 120 11.13 -7.66 10.32
C ARG A 120 10.55 -8.29 9.05
N ALA A 121 9.58 -7.64 8.40
CA ALA A 121 8.97 -8.13 7.15
C ALA A 121 9.98 -8.30 6.00
N ILE A 122 10.99 -7.43 5.93
CA ILE A 122 12.00 -7.45 4.86
C ILE A 122 13.14 -8.44 5.15
N SER A 123 13.50 -8.66 6.41
CA SER A 123 14.72 -9.39 6.79
C SER A 123 14.49 -10.64 7.65
N GLY A 124 13.28 -10.83 8.16
CA GLY A 124 12.90 -11.95 9.02
C GLY A 124 12.79 -13.26 8.24
N LYS A 125 13.26 -14.35 8.86
CA LYS A 125 13.22 -15.69 8.26
C LYS A 125 11.79 -16.20 8.06
N GLU A 126 10.87 -15.75 8.90
CA GLU A 126 9.44 -16.05 8.83
C GLU A 126 8.78 -15.49 7.56
N TYR A 127 9.38 -14.47 6.93
CA TYR A 127 8.94 -13.90 5.65
C TYR A 127 9.75 -14.43 4.46
N ALA A 128 10.89 -15.08 4.71
CA ALA A 128 11.69 -15.76 3.70
C ALA A 128 10.98 -17.05 3.25
N GLY A 129 10.05 -16.91 2.31
CA GLY A 129 9.20 -18.00 1.80
C GLY A 129 7.70 -17.79 2.00
N TYR A 130 7.25 -16.53 2.14
CA TYR A 130 5.84 -16.19 2.27
C TYR A 130 4.99 -16.86 1.16
N ARG A 131 4.02 -17.69 1.57
CA ARG A 131 3.04 -18.32 0.69
C ARG A 131 1.74 -17.52 0.78
N THR A 132 1.24 -17.03 -0.34
CA THR A 132 -0.07 -16.35 -0.38
C THR A 132 -1.16 -17.32 0.06
N TRP A 133 -2.13 -16.83 0.85
CA TRP A 133 -3.30 -17.60 1.27
C TRP A 133 -4.49 -17.38 0.32
N PRO A 134 -5.22 -18.43 -0.10
CA PRO A 134 -4.93 -19.83 0.19
C PRO A 134 -3.72 -20.31 -0.63
N PRO A 135 -2.83 -21.13 -0.04
CA PRO A 135 -1.76 -21.76 -0.79
C PRO A 135 -2.44 -22.74 -1.75
N ASP A 136 -2.34 -22.48 -3.04
CA ASP A 136 -2.69 -23.36 -4.15
C ASP A 136 -3.85 -24.33 -3.87
N ALA A 137 -5.05 -23.97 -4.32
CA ALA A 137 -5.97 -25.00 -4.76
C ALA A 137 -5.27 -25.71 -5.94
N ALA A 138 -4.66 -26.85 -5.64
CA ALA A 138 -4.01 -27.74 -6.59
C ALA A 138 -4.93 -28.11 -7.76
#